data_AF-A0A7X8H065-F1
#
_entry.id   AF-A0A7X8H065-F1
#
_cell.length_a   1.000
_cell.length_b   1.000
_cell.length_c   1.000
_cell.angle_alpha   90.00
_cell.angle_beta   90.00
_cell.angle_gamma   90.00
#
_symmetry.space_group_name_H-M   'P 1'
#
loop_
_entity.id
_entity.type
_entity.pdbx_description
1 polymer ?
#
loop_
_entity_poly.entity_id
_entity_poly.type
_entity_poly.pdbx_seq_one_letter_code
_entity_poly.pdbx_strand_id
1 'polypeptide(L)'
;LMKNEPTEFDQQHLLLPFVFHFSPAEAAVVESLLERFEALGLSLSSFGPNTYQLESYPNWLNEDQVEKTVHDLVTLLDEEPNLTVNQLLEKSIIMQSCRGAIKANHYLSEVQAQALIREMADLEDPYHCPHGRPVFVEFNQTTLEKLFKRIMDAHESGHRA
;
A
#
# COMPACT_ATOMS: atom_id res chain seq x y z
N LEU A 1 -8.30 0.56 6.46
CA LEU A 1 -7.96 -0.85 6.17
C LEU A 1 -7.49 -1.67 7.39
N MET A 2 -7.30 -1.07 8.58
CA MET A 2 -6.92 -1.81 9.79
C MET A 2 -7.90 -1.50 10.91
N LYS A 3 -8.63 -2.52 11.37
CA LYS A 3 -9.65 -2.39 12.42
C LYS A 3 -9.06 -2.42 13.83
N ASN A 4 -7.81 -2.85 13.98
CA ASN A 4 -7.07 -2.96 15.24
C ASN A 4 -5.61 -2.53 15.05
N GLU A 5 -4.99 -2.00 16.09
CA GLU A 5 -3.53 -1.81 16.16
C GLU A 5 -2.86 -3.19 16.14
N PRO A 6 -1.97 -3.47 15.15
CA PRO A 6 -1.10 -4.63 15.27
C PRO A 6 -0.21 -4.42 16.49
N THR A 7 -0.23 -5.38 17.40
CA THR A 7 0.55 -5.33 18.65
C THR A 7 1.98 -5.81 18.43
N GLU A 8 2.23 -6.58 17.37
CA GLU A 8 3.54 -7.08 16.97
C GLU A 8 3.50 -7.47 15.49
N PHE A 9 4.60 -7.27 14.77
CA PHE A 9 4.78 -7.79 13.42
C PHE A 9 5.73 -8.96 13.46
N ASP A 10 5.41 -10.03 12.73
CA ASP A 10 6.47 -10.98 12.36
C ASP A 10 7.53 -10.21 11.56
N GLN A 11 8.80 -10.42 11.93
CA GLN A 11 9.94 -9.74 11.35
C GLN A 11 10.89 -10.74 10.70
N GLN A 12 11.48 -10.34 9.58
CA GLN A 12 12.61 -11.00 8.96
C GLN A 12 13.92 -10.34 9.40
N HIS A 13 14.74 -11.09 10.15
CA HIS A 13 16.10 -10.67 10.46
C HIS A 13 17.02 -10.80 9.26
N LEU A 14 17.86 -9.79 9.06
CA LEU A 14 18.80 -9.72 7.96
C LEU A 14 20.11 -10.41 8.31
N LEU A 15 20.67 -11.17 7.35
CA LEU A 15 22.03 -11.69 7.46
C LEU A 15 23.08 -10.56 7.37
N LEU A 16 22.78 -9.54 6.57
CA LEU A 16 23.57 -8.33 6.40
C LEU A 16 22.64 -7.13 6.59
N PRO A 17 22.85 -6.29 7.62
CA PRO A 17 22.04 -5.11 7.84
C PRO A 17 22.08 -4.15 6.65
N PHE A 18 20.95 -3.49 6.36
CA PHE A 18 20.95 -2.33 5.46
C PHE A 18 21.56 -1.14 6.22
N VAL A 19 22.42 -0.38 5.55
CA VAL A 19 23.06 0.82 6.14
C VAL A 19 22.52 2.06 5.45
N PHE A 20 21.95 2.96 6.25
CA PHE A 20 21.35 4.21 5.83
C PHE A 20 22.23 5.38 6.23
N HIS A 21 22.45 6.28 5.29
CA HIS A 21 23.17 7.53 5.52
C HIS A 21 22.19 8.68 5.34
N PHE A 22 22.06 9.50 6.38
CA PHE A 22 21.15 10.64 6.39
C PHE A 22 21.93 11.95 6.48
N SER A 23 21.30 13.04 6.04
CA SER A 23 21.78 14.38 6.39
C SER A 23 21.66 14.61 7.91
N PRO A 24 22.38 15.58 8.50
CA PRO A 24 22.26 15.88 9.92
C PRO A 24 20.83 16.23 10.37
N ALA A 25 20.02 16.84 9.50
CA ALA A 25 18.63 17.16 9.79
C ALA A 25 17.76 15.89 9.82
N GLU A 26 17.86 15.04 8.79
CA GLU A 26 17.15 13.76 8.73
C GLU A 26 17.58 12.83 9.86
N ALA A 27 18.86 12.79 10.22
CA ALA A 27 19.35 11.96 11.31
C ALA A 27 18.72 12.34 12.67
N ALA A 28 18.48 13.63 12.91
CA ALA A 28 17.77 14.10 14.11
C ALA A 28 16.30 13.68 14.11
N VAL A 29 15.66 13.69 12.92
CA VAL A 29 14.30 13.19 12.73
C VAL A 29 14.26 11.68 13.01
N VAL A 30 15.13 10.89 12.38
CA VAL A 30 15.24 9.43 12.58
C VAL A 30 15.42 9.08 14.06
N GLU A 31 16.34 9.74 14.76
CA GLU A 31 16.60 9.50 16.19
C GLU A 31 15.32 9.69 17.03
N SER A 32 14.55 10.74 16.73
CA SER A 32 13.31 11.04 17.46
C SER A 32 12.16 10.06 17.17
N LEU A 33 12.31 9.19 16.18
CA LEU A 33 11.27 8.32 15.66
C LEU A 33 11.61 6.83 15.77
N LEU A 34 12.74 6.46 16.38
CA LEU A 34 13.17 5.06 16.51
C LEU A 34 12.08 4.16 17.12
N GLU A 35 11.38 4.63 18.15
CA GLU A 35 10.26 3.88 18.75
C GLU A 35 9.10 3.65 17.77
N ARG A 36 8.86 4.57 16.83
CA ARG A 36 7.81 4.44 15.83
C ARG A 36 8.22 3.51 14.69
N PHE A 37 9.50 3.53 14.32
CA PHE A 37 10.05 2.53 13.39
C PHE A 37 9.93 1.13 14.00
N GLU A 38 10.29 0.95 15.27
CA GLU A 38 10.14 -0.32 15.98
C GLU A 38 8.67 -0.76 16.04
N ALA A 39 7.74 0.18 16.32
CA ALA A 39 6.31 -0.11 16.30
C ALA A 39 5.75 -0.47 14.91
N LEU A 40 6.46 -0.13 13.83
CA LEU A 40 6.18 -0.58 12.46
C LEU A 40 6.87 -1.91 12.11
N GLY A 41 7.68 -2.46 13.03
CA GLY A 41 8.47 -3.67 12.84
C GLY A 41 9.80 -3.44 12.11
N LEU A 42 10.28 -2.20 12.07
CA LEU A 42 11.55 -1.79 11.47
C LEU A 42 12.59 -1.54 12.58
N SER A 43 13.50 -2.47 12.79
CA SER A 43 14.50 -2.34 13.86
C SER A 43 15.72 -1.56 13.38
N LEU A 44 15.66 -0.23 13.55
CA LEU A 44 16.78 0.68 13.25
C LEU A 44 17.62 0.94 14.49
N SER A 45 18.94 0.89 14.34
CA SER A 45 19.90 1.23 15.39
C SER A 45 21.01 2.15 14.86
N SER A 46 21.56 3.01 15.73
CA SER A 46 22.64 3.92 15.34
C SER A 46 23.92 3.15 15.03
N PHE A 47 24.55 3.46 13.89
CA PHE A 47 25.79 2.83 13.40
C PHE A 47 26.94 3.84 13.20
N GLY A 48 26.74 5.09 13.60
CA GLY A 48 27.75 6.15 13.49
C GLY A 48 27.11 7.53 13.29
N PRO A 49 27.92 8.57 13.03
CA PRO A 49 27.41 9.91 12.79
C PRO A 49 26.45 9.93 11.60
N ASN A 50 25.20 10.32 11.85
CA ASN A 50 24.12 10.37 10.85
C ASN A 50 23.90 9.05 10.08
N THR A 51 24.30 7.92 10.67
CA THR A 51 24.30 6.61 10.02
C THR A 51 23.55 5.64 10.91
N TYR A 52 22.62 4.90 10.31
CA TYR A 52 21.80 3.89 11.02
C TYR A 52 21.84 2.59 10.25
N GLN A 53 21.71 1.48 10.96
CA GLN A 53 21.56 0.16 10.37
C GLN A 53 20.17 -0.39 10.67
N LEU A 54 19.61 -1.14 9.72
CA LEU A 54 18.37 -1.88 9.89
C LEU A 54 18.70 -3.37 10.06
N GLU A 55 18.30 -3.95 11.19
CA GLU A 55 18.61 -5.34 11.55
C GLU A 55 17.49 -6.32 11.19
N SER A 56 16.26 -5.82 11.15
CA SER A 56 15.07 -6.57 10.76
C SER A 56 14.02 -5.65 10.14
N TYR A 57 13.14 -6.23 9.33
CA TYR A 57 12.01 -5.55 8.74
C TYR A 57 10.76 -6.45 8.79
N PRO A 58 9.55 -5.88 8.72
CA PRO A 58 8.32 -6.65 8.93
C PRO A 58 7.89 -7.38 7.65
N ASN A 59 7.15 -8.48 7.80
CA ASN A 59 6.75 -9.34 6.68
C ASN A 59 5.83 -8.68 5.65
N TRP A 60 5.18 -7.56 5.99
CA TRP A 60 4.36 -6.79 5.04
C TRP A 60 5.20 -5.95 4.07
N LEU A 61 6.49 -5.76 4.36
CA LEU A 61 7.42 -4.99 3.57
C LEU A 61 8.31 -5.94 2.75
N ASN A 62 8.26 -5.85 1.43
CA ASN A 62 9.18 -6.60 0.58
C ASN A 62 10.59 -6.02 0.65
N GLU A 63 11.61 -6.88 0.63
CA GLU A 63 13.03 -6.51 0.73
C GLU A 63 13.44 -5.42 -0.28
N ASP A 64 13.00 -5.55 -1.54
CA ASP A 64 13.32 -4.64 -2.63
C ASP A 64 12.76 -3.22 -2.45
N GLN A 65 11.87 -3.03 -1.48
CA GLN A 65 11.25 -1.76 -1.16
C GLN A 65 11.72 -1.18 0.18
N VAL A 66 12.46 -1.94 0.98
CA VAL A 66 12.87 -1.55 2.34
C VAL A 66 13.56 -0.18 2.34
N GLU A 67 14.59 -0.02 1.51
CA GLU A 67 15.40 1.21 1.50
C GLU A 67 14.53 2.43 1.20
N LYS A 68 13.70 2.31 0.16
CA LYS A 68 12.82 3.39 -0.27
C LYS A 68 11.76 3.71 0.80
N THR A 69 11.11 2.70 1.37
CA THR A 69 10.10 2.86 2.42
C THR A 69 10.67 3.56 3.65
N VAL A 70 11.89 3.24 4.08
CA VAL A 70 12.54 3.93 5.20
C VAL A 70 12.72 5.42 4.88
N HIS A 71 13.22 5.76 3.69
CA HIS A 71 13.36 7.17 3.28
C HIS A 71 12.01 7.90 3.20
N ASP A 72 10.98 7.28 2.61
CA ASP A 72 9.65 7.88 2.53
C ASP A 72 9.06 8.12 3.92
N LEU A 73 9.28 7.20 4.86
CA LEU A 73 8.82 7.34 6.25
C LEU A 73 9.51 8.50 6.96
N VAL A 74 10.82 8.68 6.73
CA VAL A 74 11.55 9.84 7.26
C VAL A 74 10.97 11.14 6.71
N THR A 75 10.77 11.24 5.38
CA THR A 75 10.15 12.42 4.76
C THR A 75 8.73 12.65 5.28
N LEU A 76 7.91 11.61 5.37
CA LEU A 76 6.54 11.71 5.84
C LEU A 76 6.46 12.19 7.29
N LEU A 77 7.36 11.74 8.15
CA LEU A 77 7.38 12.14 9.56
C LEU A 77 8.01 13.52 9.78
N ASP A 78 8.88 13.98 8.88
CA ASP A 78 9.34 15.37 8.85
C ASP A 78 8.19 16.33 8.49
N GLU A 79 7.36 15.96 7.50
CA GLU A 79 6.19 16.75 7.06
C GLU A 79 5.01 16.66 8.04
N GLU A 80 4.73 15.46 8.57
CA GLU A 80 3.58 15.15 9.42
C GLU A 80 4.00 14.43 10.74
N PRO A 81 4.67 15.12 11.68
CA PRO A 81 5.27 14.48 12.88
C PRO A 81 4.25 13.89 13.87
N ASN A 82 2.98 14.30 13.77
CA ASN A 82 1.92 13.90 14.71
C ASN A 82 1.12 12.67 14.25
N LEU A 83 1.51 12.00 13.16
CA LEU A 83 0.84 10.79 12.70
C LEU A 83 0.91 9.69 13.77
N THR A 84 -0.21 8.99 13.99
CA THR A 84 -0.22 7.78 14.83
C THR A 84 0.46 6.63 14.11
N VAL A 85 0.89 5.59 14.84
CA VAL A 85 1.49 4.38 14.26
C VAL A 85 0.57 3.75 13.22
N ASN A 86 -0.74 3.67 13.49
CA ASN A 86 -1.72 3.18 12.53
C ASN A 86 -1.78 3.99 11.23
N GLN A 87 -1.74 5.32 11.33
CA GLN A 87 -1.78 6.18 10.15
C GLN A 87 -0.50 6.04 9.33
N LEU A 88 0.66 5.90 10.00
CA LEU A 88 1.93 5.65 9.33
C LEU A 88 1.92 4.30 8.61
N LEU A 89 1.40 3.27 9.27
CA LEU A 89 1.26 1.95 8.70
C LEU A 89 0.32 1.94 7.48
N GLU A 90 -0.86 2.56 7.60
CA GLU A 90 -1.81 2.67 6.49
C GLU A 90 -1.19 3.42 5.30
N LYS A 91 -0.54 4.56 5.55
CA LYS A 91 0.18 5.30 4.49
C LYS A 91 1.30 4.46 3.87
N SER A 92 2.03 3.69 4.67
CA SER A 92 3.12 2.80 4.19
C SER A 92 2.59 1.70 3.28
N ILE A 93 1.53 1.01 3.69
CA ILE A 93 0.89 -0.05 2.91
C ILE A 93 0.33 0.52 1.60
N ILE A 94 -0.29 1.71 1.63
CA ILE A 94 -0.79 2.38 0.43
C ILE A 94 0.35 2.70 -0.56
N MET A 95 1.46 3.25 -0.07
CA MET A 95 2.64 3.55 -0.90
C MET A 95 3.22 2.28 -1.53
N GLN A 96 3.31 1.21 -0.74
CA GLN A 96 3.85 -0.08 -1.17
C GLN A 96 2.96 -0.77 -2.21
N SER A 97 1.65 -0.75 -1.99
CA SER A 97 0.67 -1.32 -2.91
C SER A 97 0.80 -0.72 -4.32
N CYS A 98 1.11 0.58 -4.42
CA CYS A 98 1.31 1.24 -5.72
C CYS A 98 2.61 0.85 -6.43
N ARG A 99 3.64 0.45 -5.67
CA ARG A 99 4.94 0.07 -6.22
C ARG A 99 4.89 -1.33 -6.79
N GLY A 100 4.32 -2.26 -6.01
CA GLY A 100 4.14 -3.67 -6.38
C GLY A 100 2.98 -3.93 -7.37
N ALA A 101 2.15 -2.92 -7.67
CA ALA A 101 1.03 -3.10 -8.60
C ALA A 101 1.47 -3.56 -10.00
N ILE A 102 0.69 -4.47 -10.58
CA ILE A 102 0.76 -4.84 -11.99
C ILE A 102 0.35 -3.60 -12.81
N LYS A 103 1.28 -3.08 -13.61
CA LYS A 103 1.12 -1.82 -14.34
C LYS A 103 0.75 -2.04 -15.81
N ALA A 104 0.40 -0.95 -16.49
CA ALA A 104 0.20 -0.97 -17.94
C ALA A 104 1.42 -1.60 -18.64
N ASN A 105 1.15 -2.43 -19.65
CA ASN A 105 2.12 -3.22 -20.41
C ASN A 105 2.84 -4.33 -19.63
N HIS A 106 2.42 -4.65 -18.41
CA HIS A 106 2.87 -5.86 -17.73
C HIS A 106 2.08 -7.06 -18.26
N TYR A 107 2.77 -7.99 -18.93
CA TYR A 107 2.13 -9.20 -19.46
C TYR A 107 1.81 -10.18 -18.33
N LEU A 108 0.58 -10.68 -18.29
CA LEU A 108 0.18 -11.79 -17.43
C LEU A 108 -0.15 -12.99 -18.30
N SER A 109 0.38 -14.15 -17.92
CA SER A 109 -0.13 -15.43 -18.41
C SER A 109 -1.55 -15.66 -17.88
N GLU A 110 -2.29 -16.55 -18.55
CA GLU A 110 -3.65 -16.92 -18.12
C GLU A 110 -3.66 -17.47 -16.69
N VAL A 111 -2.64 -18.26 -16.32
CA VAL A 111 -2.50 -18.82 -14.96
C VAL A 111 -2.33 -17.71 -13.92
N GLN A 112 -1.51 -16.69 -14.20
CA GLN A 112 -1.31 -15.55 -13.30
C GLN A 112 -2.58 -14.69 -13.18
N ALA A 113 -3.28 -14.46 -14.30
CA ALA A 113 -4.53 -13.70 -14.28
C ALA A 113 -5.63 -14.42 -13.46
N GLN A 114 -5.75 -15.74 -13.61
CA GLN A 114 -6.68 -16.54 -12.80
C GLN A 114 -6.31 -16.56 -11.32
N ALA A 115 -5.01 -16.65 -11.00
CA ALA A 115 -4.54 -16.58 -9.62
C ALA A 115 -4.92 -15.25 -8.97
N LEU A 116 -4.67 -14.13 -9.67
CA LEU A 116 -5.05 -12.79 -9.20
C LEU A 116 -6.54 -12.69 -8.88
N ILE A 117 -7.41 -13.19 -9.76
CA ILE A 117 -8.87 -13.16 -9.54
C ILE A 117 -9.27 -14.00 -8.32
N ARG A 118 -8.62 -15.15 -8.10
CA ARG A 118 -8.88 -15.99 -6.92
C ARG A 118 -8.43 -15.31 -5.63
N GLU A 119 -7.23 -14.74 -5.62
CA GLU A 119 -6.69 -13.99 -4.48
C GLU A 119 -7.57 -12.78 -4.15
N MET A 120 -8.10 -12.09 -5.16
CA MET A 120 -9.06 -11.01 -4.95
C MET A 120 -10.33 -11.48 -4.24
N ALA A 121 -10.82 -12.69 -4.50
CA ALA A 121 -12.06 -13.18 -3.86
C ALA A 121 -11.94 -13.36 -2.34
N ASP A 122 -10.72 -13.51 -1.82
CA ASP A 122 -10.45 -13.68 -0.39
C ASP A 122 -10.25 -12.34 0.35
N LEU A 123 -10.25 -11.20 -0.35
CA LEU A 123 -10.10 -9.87 0.24
C LEU A 123 -11.39 -9.42 0.93
N GLU A 124 -11.24 -8.65 2.01
CA GLU A 124 -12.39 -8.04 2.71
C GLU A 124 -13.14 -7.00 1.84
N ASP A 125 -12.39 -6.19 1.08
CA ASP A 125 -12.94 -5.28 0.08
C ASP A 125 -12.21 -5.48 -1.27
N PRO A 126 -12.72 -6.37 -2.13
CA PRO A 126 -12.15 -6.60 -3.45
C PRO A 126 -12.59 -5.58 -4.49
N TYR A 127 -13.43 -4.61 -4.13
CA TYR A 127 -14.07 -3.69 -5.08
C TYR A 127 -13.31 -2.38 -5.22
N HIS A 128 -12.51 -2.00 -4.23
CA HIS A 128 -11.77 -0.75 -4.20
C HIS A 128 -10.27 -0.96 -4.02
N CYS A 129 -9.46 -0.15 -4.70
CA CYS A 129 -8.03 -0.08 -4.43
C CYS A 129 -7.78 0.65 -3.09
N PRO A 130 -6.56 0.63 -2.55
CA PRO A 130 -6.24 1.35 -1.29
C PRO A 130 -6.48 2.86 -1.33
N HIS A 131 -6.67 3.45 -2.52
CA HIS A 131 -7.05 4.86 -2.71
C HIS A 131 -8.55 5.07 -2.98
N GLY A 132 -9.37 4.02 -2.88
CA GLY A 132 -10.82 4.08 -3.07
C GLY A 132 -11.31 4.00 -4.53
N ARG A 133 -10.44 3.75 -5.51
CA ARG A 133 -10.88 3.61 -6.92
C ARG A 133 -11.47 2.22 -7.17
N PRO A 134 -12.57 2.10 -7.94
CA PRO A 134 -13.08 0.80 -8.37
C PRO A 134 -12.01 0.01 -9.14
N VAL A 135 -11.85 -1.28 -8.84
CA VAL A 135 -10.83 -2.14 -9.49
C VAL A 135 -11.36 -3.00 -10.63
N PHE A 136 -12.68 -3.20 -10.73
CA PHE A 136 -13.32 -3.81 -11.89
C PHE A 136 -14.67 -3.14 -12.21
N VAL A 137 -15.15 -3.37 -13.43
CA VAL A 137 -16.48 -2.98 -13.90
C VAL A 137 -17.19 -4.23 -14.37
N GLU A 138 -18.43 -4.43 -13.92
CA GLU A 138 -19.25 -5.57 -14.30
C GLU A 138 -20.24 -5.20 -15.41
N PHE A 139 -20.29 -6.01 -16.46
CA PHE A 139 -21.32 -5.94 -17.49
C PHE A 139 -22.17 -7.21 -17.45
N ASN A 140 -23.34 -7.14 -16.84
CA ASN A 140 -24.31 -8.22 -16.95
C ASN A 140 -25.04 -8.19 -18.32
N GLN A 141 -25.77 -9.27 -18.62
CA GLN A 141 -26.48 -9.43 -19.90
C GLN A 141 -27.40 -8.24 -20.21
N THR A 142 -28.17 -7.77 -19.24
CA THR A 142 -29.07 -6.62 -19.38
C THR A 142 -28.32 -5.34 -19.69
N THR A 143 -27.20 -5.08 -19.00
CA THR A 143 -26.33 -3.93 -19.27
C THR A 143 -25.82 -3.96 -20.70
N LEU A 144 -25.36 -5.12 -21.18
CA LEU A 144 -24.93 -5.30 -22.57
C LEU A 144 -26.09 -5.04 -23.54
N GLU A 145 -27.26 -5.61 -23.29
CA GLU A 145 -28.45 -5.41 -24.13
C GLU A 145 -28.88 -3.94 -24.22
N LYS A 146 -28.83 -3.19 -23.12
CA LYS A 146 -29.08 -1.74 -23.13
C LYS A 146 -28.01 -0.99 -23.93
N LEU A 147 -26.73 -1.31 -23.75
CA LEU A 147 -25.62 -0.67 -24.49
C LEU A 147 -25.75 -0.87 -26.01
N PHE A 148 -26.19 -2.05 -26.44
CA PHE A 148 -26.47 -2.36 -27.84
C PHE A 148 -27.90 -2.00 -28.29
N LYS A 149 -28.67 -1.27 -27.47
CA LYS A 149 -30.04 -0.82 -27.75
C LYS A 149 -31.02 -1.94 -28.09
N ARG A 150 -30.78 -3.15 -27.58
CA ARG A 150 -31.69 -4.30 -27.70
C ARG A 150 -32.88 -4.19 -26.75
N ILE A 151 -32.65 -3.58 -25.59
CA ILE A 151 -33.68 -3.13 -24.66
C ILE A 151 -33.54 -1.62 -24.58
N MET A 152 -34.66 -0.90 -24.72
CA MET A 152 -34.72 0.54 -24.52
C MET A 152 -35.81 0.82 -23.51
N ASP A 153 -35.53 1.72 -22.57
CA ASP A 153 -36.59 2.24 -21.71
C ASP A 153 -37.60 2.99 -22.60
N ALA A 154 -38.89 2.81 -22.34
CA ALA A 154 -39.92 3.46 -23.15
C ALA A 154 -39.71 4.97 -23.10
N HIS A 155 -39.63 5.63 -24.26
CA HIS A 155 -39.67 7.08 -24.29
C HIS A 155 -41.04 7.53 -23.77
N GLU A 156 -41.13 7.96 -22.52
CA GLU A 156 -42.24 8.82 -22.11
C GLU A 156 -42.05 10.15 -22.84
N SER A 157 -42.65 10.26 -24.01
CA SER A 157 -42.87 11.54 -24.67
C SER A 157 -43.76 12.37 -23.74
N GLY A 158 -43.14 13.26 -22.96
CA GLY A 158 -43.83 14.25 -22.14
C GLY A 158 -44.73 15.11 -23.03
N HIS A 159 -45.98 14.70 -23.17
CA HIS A 159 -47.11 15.55 -23.52
C HIS A 159 -48.13 15.35 -22.41
N ARG A 160 -48.00 16.16 -21.38
CA ARG A 160 -49.14 16.51 -20.53
C ARG A 160 -49.43 17.98 -20.79
N ALA A 161 -50.64 18.19 -21.30
CA ALA A 161 -51.24 19.45 -21.69
C ALA A 161 -51.34 20.46 -20.53
#